data_AF-A0A554JIC6-F1
#
_entry.id   AF-A0A554JIC6-F1
#
_cell.length_a   1.000
_cell.length_b   1.000
_cell.length_c   1.000
_cell.angle_alpha   90.00
_cell.angle_beta   90.00
_cell.angle_gamma   90.00
#
_symmetry.space_group_name_H-M   'P 1'
#
loop_
_entity.id
_entity.type
_entity.pdbx_description
1 polymer ?
#
loop_
_entity_poly.entity_id
_entity_poly.type
_entity_poly.pdbx_seq_one_letter_code
_entity_poly.pdbx_strand_id
1 'polypeptide(L)' 'MKEAGIHESDTGSAEVQIALISKKIEELASHLKKHLKDKHSRRGLLQMVADRRTHLKYLEGSNKRRYNAIVKKLNLKK' A
#
# COMPACT_ATOMS: atom_id res chain seq x y z
N MET A 1 10.59 -3.93 6.29
CA MET A 1 10.22 -2.56 6.70
C MET A 1 11.31 -1.53 6.40
N LYS A 2 12.61 -1.89 6.47
CA LYS A 2 13.74 -0.97 6.25
C LYS A 2 13.94 -0.42 4.82
N GLU A 3 13.23 -0.92 3.81
CA GLU A 3 13.54 -0.62 2.41
C GLU A 3 12.82 0.61 1.82
N ALA A 4 11.86 1.20 2.53
CA ALA A 4 11.06 2.32 2.01
C ALA A 4 11.13 3.60 2.87
N GLY A 5 11.79 3.55 4.03
CA GLY A 5 11.94 4.71 4.92
C GLY A 5 13.07 5.63 4.47
N ILE A 6 12.90 6.94 4.66
CA ILE A 6 13.95 7.94 4.41
C ILE A 6 15.09 7.78 5.43
N HIS A 7 14.76 7.36 6.65
CA HIS A 7 15.68 7.05 7.75
C HIS A 7 15.19 5.80 8.51
N GLU A 8 16.05 5.15 9.30
CA GLU A 8 15.72 3.88 9.97
C GLU A 8 14.54 3.97 10.96
N SER A 9 14.28 5.17 11.49
CA SER A 9 13.14 5.48 12.37
C SER A 9 11.89 5.97 11.62
N ASP A 10 11.91 6.00 10.28
CA ASP A 10 10.79 6.49 9.50
C ASP A 10 9.65 5.48 9.46
N THR A 11 8.61 5.73 10.25
CA THR A 11 7.36 4.96 10.25
C THR A 11 6.21 5.73 9.61
N GLY A 12 6.38 7.03 9.36
CA GLY A 12 5.32 7.96 9.00
C GLY A 12 5.28 8.36 7.54
N SER A 13 6.38 8.21 6.79
CA SER A 13 6.42 8.59 5.37
C SER A 13 5.39 7.84 4.53
N ALA A 14 4.86 8.54 3.53
CA ALA A 14 3.88 7.99 2.61
C ALA A 14 4.38 6.70 1.94
N GLU A 15 5.68 6.59 1.58
CA GLU A 15 6.20 5.35 0.99
C GLU A 15 6.18 4.16 1.94
N VAL A 16 6.52 4.37 3.21
CA VAL A 16 6.52 3.30 4.23
C VAL A 16 5.10 2.79 4.42
N GLN A 17 4.14 3.70 4.53
CA GLN A 17 2.72 3.35 4.66
C GLN A 17 2.20 2.62 3.41
N ILE A 18 2.52 3.11 2.20
CA ILE A 18 2.13 2.46 0.94
C ILE A 18 2.71 1.03 0.86
N ALA A 19 3.97 0.83 1.24
CA ALA A 19 4.61 -0.48 1.23
C ALA A 19 3.96 -1.43 2.24
N LEU A 20 3.68 -0.95 3.45
CA LEU A 20 3.05 -1.73 4.52
C LEU A 20 1.61 -2.13 4.16
N ILE A 21 0.82 -1.19 3.67
CA ILE A 21 -0.56 -1.46 3.23
C ILE A 21 -0.54 -2.42 2.03
N SER A 22 0.38 -2.27 1.09
CA SER A 22 0.48 -3.18 -0.06
C SER A 22 0.77 -4.62 0.36
N LYS A 23 1.68 -4.84 1.32
CA LYS A 23 1.96 -6.17 1.86
C LYS A 23 0.72 -6.78 2.54
N LYS A 24 0.00 -6.00 3.35
CA LYS A 24 -1.25 -6.44 3.99
C LYS A 24 -2.34 -6.79 2.98
N ILE A 25 -2.48 -6.00 1.92
CA ILE A 25 -3.42 -6.26 0.82
C ILE A 25 -3.12 -7.61 0.17
N GLU A 26 -1.84 -7.92 -0.09
CA GLU A 26 -1.43 -9.19 -0.71
C GLU A 26 -1.74 -10.39 0.19
N GLU A 27 -1.38 -10.30 1.47
CA GLU A 27 -1.68 -11.33 2.48
C GLU A 27 -3.19 -11.57 2.59
N LEU A 28 -3.98 -10.49 2.72
CA LEU A 28 -5.43 -10.57 2.88
C LEU A 28 -6.13 -11.05 1.59
N ALA A 29 -5.63 -10.64 0.41
CA ALA A 29 -6.12 -11.15 -0.86
C ALA A 29 -5.89 -12.66 -0.99
N SER A 30 -4.73 -13.16 -0.55
CA SER A 30 -4.44 -14.60 -0.55
C SER A 30 -5.37 -15.37 0.41
N HIS A 31 -5.67 -14.81 1.57
CA HIS A 31 -6.62 -15.36 2.53
C HIS A 31 -8.04 -15.44 1.93
N LEU A 32 -8.50 -14.36 1.30
CA LEU A 32 -9.84 -14.27 0.72
C LEU A 32 -10.04 -15.17 -0.51
N LYS A 33 -8.96 -15.57 -1.21
CA LYS A 33 -9.04 -16.61 -2.26
C LYS A 33 -9.48 -17.96 -1.70
N LYS A 34 -9.06 -18.29 -0.46
CA LYS A 34 -9.49 -19.51 0.24
C LYS A 34 -10.86 -19.33 0.90
N HIS A 35 -11.17 -18.13 1.38
CA HIS A 35 -12.40 -17.80 2.11
C HIS A 35 -13.33 -16.87 1.33
N LEU A 36 -13.91 -17.39 0.24
CA LEU A 36 -14.73 -16.60 -0.69
C LEU A 36 -15.99 -15.96 -0.07
N LYS A 37 -16.51 -16.54 1.01
CA LYS A 37 -17.70 -16.07 1.72
C LYS A 37 -17.42 -15.02 2.80
N ASP A 38 -16.15 -14.73 3.10
CA ASP A 38 -15.81 -13.71 4.08
C ASP A 38 -15.97 -12.30 3.48
N LYS A 39 -17.16 -11.74 3.70
CA LYS A 39 -17.52 -10.39 3.24
C LYS A 39 -16.98 -9.28 4.15
N HIS A 40 -16.75 -9.58 5.43
CA HIS A 40 -16.30 -8.58 6.42
C HIS A 40 -14.83 -8.24 6.17
N SER A 41 -13.99 -9.25 6.00
CA SER A 41 -12.59 -9.06 5.64
C SER A 41 -12.42 -8.47 4.24
N ARG A 42 -13.31 -8.80 3.28
CA ARG A 42 -13.32 -8.17 1.95
C ARG A 42 -13.59 -6.66 2.03
N ARG A 43 -14.49 -6.22 2.92
CA ARG A 43 -14.71 -4.78 3.18
C ARG A 43 -13.43 -4.13 3.71
N GLY A 44 -12.74 -4.77 4.66
CA GLY A 44 -11.45 -4.31 5.16
C GLY A 44 -10.38 -4.20 4.06
N LEU A 45 -10.32 -5.19 3.16
CA LEU A 45 -9.44 -5.15 2.00
C LEU A 45 -9.72 -3.92 1.10
N LEU A 46 -10.99 -3.65 0.79
CA LEU A 46 -11.38 -2.50 -0.02
C LEU A 46 -10.99 -1.17 0.63
N GLN A 47 -11.13 -1.08 1.96
CA GLN A 47 -10.70 0.09 2.72
C GLN A 47 -9.18 0.29 2.63
N MET A 48 -8.39 -0.77 2.82
CA MET A 48 -6.94 -0.71 2.65
C MET A 48 -6.52 -0.27 1.23
N VAL A 49 -7.23 -0.74 0.19
CA VAL A 49 -6.99 -0.32 -1.19
C VAL A 49 -7.29 1.18 -1.38
N ALA A 50 -8.37 1.68 -0.78
CA ALA A 50 -8.72 3.10 -0.80
C ALA A 50 -7.68 3.96 -0.07
N ASP A 51 -7.23 3.53 1.11
CA ASP A 51 -6.21 4.23 1.91
C ASP A 51 -4.89 4.32 1.14
N ARG A 52 -4.44 3.21 0.53
CA ARG A 52 -3.24 3.20 -0.33
C ARG A 52 -3.37 4.19 -1.49
N ARG A 53 -4.55 4.27 -2.12
CA ARG A 53 -4.81 5.21 -3.22
C ARG A 53 -4.70 6.66 -2.75
N THR A 54 -5.18 6.98 -1.55
CA THR A 54 -5.06 8.32 -0.96
C THR A 54 -3.60 8.69 -0.72
N HIS A 55 -2.79 7.79 -0.14
CA HIS A 55 -1.36 8.03 0.06
C HIS A 55 -0.60 8.20 -1.27
N LEU A 56 -0.92 7.40 -2.28
CA LEU A 56 -0.33 7.54 -3.62
C LEU A 56 -0.68 8.88 -4.25
N LYS A 57 -1.93 9.33 -4.14
CA LYS A 57 -2.36 10.65 -4.64
C LYS A 57 -1.63 11.79 -3.93
N TYR A 58 -1.43 11.69 -2.63
CA TYR A 58 -0.64 12.65 -1.86
C TYR A 58 0.82 12.68 -2.32
N LEU A 59 1.43 11.52 -2.55
CA LEU A 59 2.81 11.41 -3.01
C LEU A 59 2.97 11.94 -4.45
N GLU A 60 1.98 11.70 -5.32
CA GLU A 60 1.95 12.22 -6.69
C GLU A 60 1.89 13.76 -6.71
N GLY A 61 1.07 14.37 -5.85
CA GLY A 61 0.95 15.81 -5.73
C GLY A 61 2.16 16.49 -5.08
N SER A 62 2.80 15.84 -4.11
CA SER A 62 3.96 16.38 -3.40
C SER A 62 5.28 16.15 -4.16
N ASN A 63 5.51 14.95 -4.68
CA ASN A 63 6.75 14.61 -5.38
C ASN A 63 6.56 13.47 -6.39
N LYS A 64 6.39 13.85 -7.66
CA LYS A 64 6.26 12.90 -8.78
C LYS A 64 7.42 11.92 -8.93
N ARG A 65 8.66 12.30 -8.56
CA ARG A 65 9.82 11.39 -8.64
C ARG A 65 9.70 10.26 -7.62
N ARG A 66 9.32 10.59 -6.38
CA ARG A 66 9.09 9.61 -5.30
C ARG A 66 7.89 8.70 -5.63
N TYR A 67 6.82 9.27 -6.18
CA TYR A 67 5.68 8.50 -6.69
C TYR A 67 6.09 7.46 -7.75
N ASN A 68 6.80 7.88 -8.80
CA ASN A 68 7.24 6.96 -9.85
C ASN A 68 8.18 5.87 -9.31
N ALA A 69 9.07 6.23 -8.36
CA ALA A 69 9.96 5.28 -7.72
C ALA A 69 9.18 4.22 -6.92
N ILE A 70 8.19 4.62 -6.10
CA ILE A 70 7.44 3.67 -5.28
C ILE A 70 6.50 2.79 -6.11
N VAL A 71 5.87 3.36 -7.15
CA VAL A 71 5.00 2.61 -8.07
C VAL A 71 5.80 1.54 -8.82
N LYS A 72 7.00 1.91 -9.32
CA LYS A 72 7.91 0.95 -9.97
C LYS A 72 8.39 -0.13 -8.99
N LYS A 73 8.75 0.27 -7.77
CA LYS A 73 9.25 -0.66 -6.72
C LYS A 73 8.21 -1.69 -6.31
N LEU A 74 6.95 -1.26 -6.13
CA LEU A 74 5.86 -2.13 -5.70
C LEU A 74 5.08 -2.75 -6.87
N ASN A 75 5.52 -2.52 -8.10
CA ASN A 75 4.89 -3.00 -9.33
C ASN A 75 3.36 -2.78 -9.36
N LEU A 76 2.92 -1.63 -8.85
CA LEU A 76 1.50 -1.29 -8.78
C LEU A 76 1.04 -0.91 -10.19
N LYS A 77 0.17 -1.74 -10.80
CA LYS A 77 -0.48 -1.38 -12.06
C LYS A 77 -1.43 -0.21 -11.84
N LYS A 78 -1.39 0.74 -12.78
CA LYS A 78 -2.25 1.92 -12.81
C LYS A 78 -3.70 1.53 -13.07
#